data_AF-A0A2N0VCP7-F1
#
_entry.id   AF-A0A2N0VCP7-F1
#
_cell.length_a   1.000
_cell.length_b   1.000
_cell.length_c   1.000
_cell.angle_alpha   90.00
_cell.angle_beta   90.00
_cell.angle_gamma   90.00
#
_symmetry.space_group_name_H-M   'P 1'
#
loop_
_entity.id
_entity.type
_entity.pdbx_description
1 polymer ?
#
loop_
_entity_poly.entity_id
_entity_poly.type
_entity_poly.pdbx_seq_one_letter_code
_entity_poly.pdbx_strand_id
1 'polypeptide(L)'
;MNFQKVDTLCELVRGSSPRPQGDKRYYGGNVPRLMVEDVTRDGMYVVPKVDFLTNEGAKLSRPMLKGDLTMVVSGSPGLPSILDVDACIHDGFVGFRNLDQRKIITEFLYFWFLFQLVETDKHATGAIFRNLTTDQIKNFDVPIIEIEKQHQVIKNLKTQLAEVETARQALEIQQQEIVKLANAYIRQSIEHSKVSECPLGDVLDEVKKGIGERWADYPVLGATRDGLAPAKEPPGKQPQRYKPVFSGTVFYNPMRILIGSIAFVDDDDQPGITSPD
;
A
#
# COMPACT_ATOMS: atom_id res chain seq x y z
N MET A 1 -1.35 -26.57 -26.56
CA MET A 1 -2.28 -25.57 -25.96
C MET A 1 -2.65 -24.60 -27.07
N ASN A 2 -3.93 -24.22 -27.16
CA ASN A 2 -4.39 -23.24 -28.15
C ASN A 2 -4.16 -21.84 -27.59
N PHE A 3 -3.37 -21.01 -28.28
CA PHE A 3 -3.13 -19.62 -27.91
C PHE A 3 -3.74 -18.69 -28.95
N GLN A 4 -4.30 -17.57 -28.50
CA GLN A 4 -4.75 -16.49 -29.38
C GLN A 4 -4.14 -15.17 -28.94
N LYS A 5 -3.89 -14.30 -29.92
CA LYS A 5 -3.44 -12.93 -29.72
C LYS A 5 -4.57 -12.11 -29.09
N VAL A 6 -4.23 -11.21 -28.17
CA VAL A 6 -5.21 -10.31 -27.51
C VAL A 6 -6.01 -9.49 -28.53
N ASP A 7 -5.38 -9.05 -29.62
CA ASP A 7 -6.03 -8.25 -30.67
C ASP A 7 -7.19 -8.96 -31.38
N THR A 8 -7.21 -10.30 -31.37
CA THR A 8 -8.29 -11.11 -31.92
C THR A 8 -9.47 -11.30 -30.96
N LEU A 9 -9.31 -10.89 -29.70
CA LEU A 9 -10.26 -11.14 -28.62
C LEU A 9 -11.01 -9.87 -28.18
N CYS A 10 -10.43 -8.68 -28.38
CA CYS A 10 -10.97 -7.41 -27.89
C CYS A 10 -10.45 -6.20 -28.68
N GLU A 11 -11.08 -5.05 -28.47
CA GLU A 11 -10.58 -3.75 -28.92
C GLU A 11 -9.71 -3.12 -27.82
N LEU A 12 -8.42 -2.92 -28.10
CA LEU A 12 -7.51 -2.23 -27.19
C LEU A 12 -7.54 -0.71 -27.40
N VAL A 13 -7.77 0.03 -26.32
CA VAL A 13 -7.79 1.50 -26.34
C VAL A 13 -6.78 2.07 -25.34
N ARG A 14 -6.01 3.07 -25.77
CA ARG A 14 -5.15 3.84 -24.85
C ARG A 14 -6.01 4.86 -24.10
N GLY A 15 -5.73 5.02 -22.80
CA GLY A 15 -6.33 6.07 -22.00
C GLY A 15 -5.95 7.48 -22.47
N SER A 16 -6.68 8.48 -21.99
CA SER A 16 -6.49 9.87 -22.40
C SER A 16 -6.77 10.82 -21.24
N SER A 17 -5.91 11.81 -21.06
CA SER A 17 -6.03 12.84 -20.02
C SER A 17 -6.33 14.19 -20.69
N PRO A 18 -7.43 14.89 -20.33
CA PRO A 18 -7.74 16.21 -20.88
C PRO A 18 -6.62 17.22 -20.67
N ARG A 19 -6.41 18.11 -21.65
CA ARG A 19 -5.35 19.14 -21.59
C ARG A 19 -5.99 20.55 -21.67
N PRO A 20 -5.49 21.55 -20.92
CA PRO A 20 -4.38 21.47 -19.96
C PRO A 20 -4.73 20.64 -18.73
N GLN A 21 -3.72 19.96 -18.17
CA GLN A 21 -3.90 19.12 -16.99
C GLN A 21 -4.20 20.01 -15.77
N GLY A 22 -5.20 19.62 -14.96
CA GLY A 22 -5.62 20.36 -13.78
C GLY A 22 -6.55 21.57 -14.05
N ASP A 23 -6.90 21.83 -15.32
CA ASP A 23 -7.86 22.89 -15.67
C ASP A 23 -9.27 22.55 -15.14
N LYS A 24 -9.84 23.43 -14.31
CA LYS A 24 -11.17 23.25 -13.69
C LYS A 24 -12.31 23.08 -14.71
N ARG A 25 -12.10 23.45 -15.98
CA ARG A 25 -13.07 23.15 -17.05
C ARG A 25 -13.23 21.65 -17.29
N TYR A 26 -12.18 20.87 -17.06
CA TYR A 26 -12.12 19.44 -17.36
C TYR A 26 -12.06 18.54 -16.12
N TYR A 27 -11.51 19.03 -15.01
CA TYR A 27 -11.25 18.26 -13.80
C TYR A 27 -12.11 18.72 -12.61
N GLY A 28 -12.32 17.82 -11.64
CA GLY A 28 -13.09 18.07 -10.41
C GLY A 28 -14.61 17.96 -10.58
N GLY A 29 -15.06 17.20 -11.57
CA GLY A 29 -16.49 16.96 -11.80
C GLY A 29 -17.02 15.69 -11.13
N ASN A 30 -17.94 15.01 -11.80
CA ASN A 30 -18.65 13.84 -11.29
C ASN A 30 -18.38 12.55 -12.08
N VAL A 31 -17.59 12.61 -13.15
CA VAL A 31 -17.25 11.43 -13.97
C VAL A 31 -15.97 10.81 -13.40
N PRO A 32 -16.01 9.60 -12.81
CA PRO A 32 -14.83 8.99 -12.23
C PRO A 32 -13.76 8.73 -13.28
N ARG A 33 -12.50 8.92 -12.90
CA ARG A 33 -11.34 8.60 -13.75
C ARG A 33 -10.40 7.65 -13.01
N LEU A 34 -10.18 6.48 -13.60
CA LEU A 34 -9.31 5.44 -13.05
C LEU A 34 -7.86 5.92 -12.98
N MET A 35 -7.32 5.90 -11.77
CA MET A 35 -5.92 6.20 -11.45
C MET A 35 -5.20 4.95 -10.91
N VAL A 36 -3.87 4.93 -10.91
CA VAL A 36 -3.07 3.77 -10.46
C VAL A 36 -3.27 3.54 -8.95
N GLU A 37 -3.47 4.61 -8.20
CA GLU A 37 -3.77 4.62 -6.78
C GLU A 37 -5.10 3.93 -6.47
N ASP A 38 -6.08 3.99 -7.36
CA ASP A 38 -7.34 3.24 -7.21
C ASP A 38 -7.11 1.73 -7.33
N VAL A 39 -6.32 1.30 -8.33
CA VAL A 39 -5.99 -0.11 -8.53
C VAL A 39 -5.17 -0.66 -7.36
N THR A 40 -4.19 0.12 -6.88
CA THR A 40 -3.35 -0.27 -5.74
C THR A 40 -4.19 -0.45 -4.47
N ARG A 41 -5.25 0.35 -4.31
CA ARG A 41 -6.14 0.31 -3.15
C ARG A 41 -7.16 -0.83 -3.21
N ASP A 42 -7.83 -1.00 -4.36
CA ASP A 42 -8.99 -1.90 -4.45
C ASP A 42 -8.62 -3.30 -5.01
N GLY A 43 -7.52 -3.43 -5.73
CA GLY A 43 -7.07 -4.69 -6.32
C GLY A 43 -7.85 -5.07 -7.59
N MET A 44 -8.49 -6.23 -7.60
CA MET A 44 -9.10 -6.83 -8.80
C MET A 44 -10.28 -6.02 -9.35
N TYR A 45 -11.26 -5.71 -8.51
CA TYR A 45 -12.43 -4.91 -8.90
C TYR A 45 -12.29 -3.51 -8.32
N VAL A 46 -12.32 -2.50 -9.17
CA VAL A 46 -11.93 -1.14 -8.81
C VAL A 46 -13.09 -0.18 -8.96
N VAL A 47 -13.29 0.65 -7.94
CA VAL A 47 -14.22 1.78 -7.96
C VAL A 47 -13.40 3.07 -7.90
N PRO A 48 -13.14 3.75 -9.03
CA PRO A 48 -12.29 4.93 -9.04
C PRO A 48 -12.86 6.05 -8.16
N LYS A 49 -12.02 6.59 -7.28
CA LYS A 49 -12.39 7.70 -6.39
C LYS A 49 -11.25 8.67 -6.08
N VAL A 50 -10.12 8.53 -6.78
CA VAL A 50 -8.96 9.42 -6.63
C VAL A 50 -9.11 10.69 -7.48
N ASP A 51 -9.61 10.56 -8.71
CA ASP A 51 -9.79 11.69 -9.62
C ASP A 51 -11.12 11.64 -10.36
N PHE A 52 -11.63 12.83 -10.72
CA PHE A 52 -12.92 13.00 -11.38
C PHE A 52 -12.82 14.06 -12.48
N LEU A 53 -13.50 13.80 -13.59
CA LEU A 53 -13.65 14.72 -14.71
C LEU A 53 -15.03 15.38 -14.68
N THR A 54 -15.11 16.58 -15.25
CA THR A 54 -16.37 17.17 -15.67
C THR A 54 -16.91 16.43 -16.91
N ASN A 55 -18.17 16.67 -17.26
CA ASN A 55 -18.73 16.14 -18.51
C ASN A 55 -17.94 16.59 -19.75
N GLU A 56 -17.39 17.82 -19.76
CA GLU A 56 -16.53 18.30 -20.85
C GLU A 56 -15.15 17.63 -20.83
N GLY A 57 -14.59 17.39 -19.64
CA GLY A 57 -13.35 16.62 -19.51
C GLY A 57 -13.51 15.17 -19.98
N ALA A 58 -14.62 14.52 -19.64
CA ALA A 58 -14.90 13.14 -20.03
C ALA A 58 -14.93 12.95 -21.55
N LYS A 59 -15.44 13.94 -22.31
CA LYS A 59 -15.41 13.93 -23.79
C LYS A 59 -14.00 13.92 -24.37
N LEU A 60 -13.01 14.40 -23.62
CA LEU A 60 -11.60 14.44 -24.00
C LEU A 60 -10.79 13.28 -23.39
N SER A 61 -11.46 12.39 -22.66
CA SER A 61 -10.86 11.20 -22.04
C SER A 61 -11.32 9.92 -22.73
N ARG A 62 -10.99 8.76 -22.16
CA ARG A 62 -11.32 7.45 -22.71
C ARG A 62 -12.33 6.75 -21.79
N PRO A 63 -13.63 6.70 -22.14
CA PRO A 63 -14.64 6.02 -21.33
C PRO A 63 -14.50 4.49 -21.43
N MET A 64 -14.81 3.79 -20.36
CA MET A 64 -14.84 2.34 -20.24
C MET A 64 -16.07 1.95 -19.42
N LEU A 65 -16.61 0.75 -19.66
CA LEU A 65 -17.80 0.27 -18.98
C LEU A 65 -17.44 -0.57 -17.76
N LYS A 66 -18.37 -0.65 -16.80
CA LYS A 66 -18.33 -1.66 -15.75
C LYS A 66 -18.12 -3.05 -16.36
N GLY A 67 -17.18 -3.80 -15.80
CA GLY A 67 -16.81 -5.14 -16.24
C GLY A 67 -15.70 -5.18 -17.30
N ASP A 68 -15.32 -4.03 -17.88
CA ASP A 68 -14.17 -3.97 -18.77
C ASP A 68 -12.86 -4.18 -17.99
N LEU A 69 -11.91 -4.87 -18.62
CA LEU A 69 -10.56 -5.02 -18.11
C LEU A 69 -9.72 -3.79 -18.48
N THR A 70 -8.85 -3.38 -17.58
CA THR A 70 -7.82 -2.37 -17.80
C THR A 70 -6.47 -2.88 -17.32
N MET A 71 -5.39 -2.28 -17.81
CA MET A 71 -4.04 -2.60 -17.38
C MET A 71 -3.18 -1.34 -17.33
N VAL A 72 -2.42 -1.19 -16.25
CA VAL A 72 -1.45 -0.11 -16.07
C VAL A 72 -0.31 -0.29 -17.08
N VAL A 73 0.11 0.80 -17.72
CA VAL A 73 1.16 0.81 -18.75
C VAL A 73 2.23 1.88 -18.49
N SER A 74 2.11 2.64 -17.39
CA SER A 74 3.10 3.61 -16.92
C SER A 74 3.23 3.58 -15.39
N GLY A 75 4.42 3.82 -14.86
CA GLY A 75 4.69 3.78 -13.41
C GLY A 75 4.87 2.35 -12.91
N SER A 76 3.76 1.58 -12.85
CA SER A 76 3.74 0.16 -12.47
C SER A 76 3.15 -0.69 -13.60
N PRO A 77 3.83 -0.85 -14.75
CA PRO A 77 3.23 -1.45 -15.93
C PRO A 77 2.94 -2.94 -15.73
N GLY A 78 1.85 -3.42 -16.34
CA GLY A 78 1.43 -4.82 -16.32
C GLY A 78 0.37 -5.16 -15.28
N LEU A 79 0.09 -4.27 -14.32
CA LEU A 79 -0.93 -4.50 -13.29
C LEU A 79 -2.35 -4.43 -13.89
N PRO A 80 -3.12 -5.55 -13.90
CA PRO A 80 -4.47 -5.56 -14.43
C PRO A 80 -5.51 -5.13 -13.39
N SER A 81 -6.69 -4.71 -13.82
CA SER A 81 -7.88 -4.46 -12.99
C SER A 81 -9.17 -4.51 -13.79
N ILE A 82 -10.31 -4.71 -13.12
CA ILE A 82 -11.65 -4.74 -13.70
C ILE A 82 -12.46 -3.60 -13.11
N LEU A 83 -13.09 -2.79 -13.95
CA LEU A 83 -13.92 -1.69 -13.49
C LEU A 83 -15.22 -2.20 -12.86
N ASP A 84 -15.57 -1.72 -11.67
CA ASP A 84 -16.86 -2.05 -11.01
C ASP A 84 -17.93 -0.95 -11.20
N VAL A 85 -17.55 0.15 -11.85
CA VAL A 85 -18.43 1.24 -12.31
C VAL A 85 -17.93 1.77 -13.65
N ASP A 86 -18.81 2.37 -14.44
CA ASP A 86 -18.40 3.09 -15.65
C ASP A 86 -17.45 4.24 -15.27
N ALA A 87 -16.34 4.36 -15.99
CA ALA A 87 -15.31 5.36 -15.69
C ALA A 87 -14.50 5.73 -16.92
N CYS A 88 -13.86 6.90 -16.89
CA CYS A 88 -12.78 7.20 -17.82
C CYS A 88 -11.45 6.60 -17.33
N ILE A 89 -10.49 6.37 -18.21
CA ILE A 89 -9.16 5.86 -17.82
C ILE A 89 -8.04 6.87 -18.10
N HIS A 90 -7.11 7.01 -17.15
CA HIS A 90 -5.90 7.83 -17.27
C HIS A 90 -4.99 7.35 -18.43
N ASP A 91 -4.18 8.24 -19.02
CA ASP A 91 -3.27 7.95 -20.14
C ASP A 91 -2.17 6.92 -19.82
N GLY A 92 -2.00 6.64 -18.53
CA GLY A 92 -1.22 5.54 -17.98
C GLY A 92 -1.88 4.16 -18.02
N PHE A 93 -3.04 4.01 -18.67
CA PHE A 93 -3.77 2.75 -18.81
C PHE A 93 -4.00 2.36 -20.27
N VAL A 94 -4.17 1.06 -20.49
CA VAL A 94 -4.88 0.50 -21.64
C VAL A 94 -6.19 -0.12 -21.16
N GLY A 95 -7.24 -0.01 -21.96
CA GLY A 95 -8.53 -0.67 -21.74
C GLY A 95 -8.79 -1.75 -22.80
N PHE A 96 -9.45 -2.84 -22.40
CA PHE A 96 -9.83 -3.97 -23.24
C PHE A 96 -11.35 -3.96 -23.39
N ARG A 97 -11.84 -3.40 -24.49
CA ARG A 97 -13.29 -3.28 -24.76
C ARG A 97 -13.79 -4.45 -25.57
N ASN A 98 -15.08 -4.75 -25.45
CA ASN A 98 -15.78 -5.71 -26.30
C ASN A 98 -15.09 -7.10 -26.32
N LEU A 99 -14.58 -7.53 -25.17
CA LEU A 99 -13.92 -8.83 -25.03
C LEU A 99 -14.88 -9.96 -25.41
N ASP A 100 -14.44 -10.89 -26.26
CA ASP A 100 -15.24 -12.05 -26.66
C ASP A 100 -15.38 -13.05 -25.50
N GLN A 101 -16.36 -12.81 -24.65
CA GLN A 101 -16.71 -13.62 -23.47
C GLN A 101 -17.01 -15.10 -23.80
N ARG A 102 -17.29 -15.43 -25.06
CA ARG A 102 -17.51 -16.83 -25.49
C ARG A 102 -16.21 -17.61 -25.60
N LYS A 103 -15.08 -16.91 -25.71
CA LYS A 103 -13.73 -17.50 -25.78
C LYS A 103 -12.96 -17.32 -24.49
N ILE A 104 -13.10 -16.16 -23.85
CA ILE A 104 -12.35 -15.84 -22.64
C ILE A 104 -13.13 -14.95 -21.69
N ILE A 105 -13.20 -15.38 -20.43
CA ILE A 105 -13.86 -14.63 -19.36
C ILE A 105 -12.92 -13.53 -18.88
N THR A 106 -13.43 -12.31 -18.66
CA THR A 106 -12.64 -11.16 -18.17
C THR A 106 -11.79 -11.52 -16.96
N GLU A 107 -12.38 -12.21 -15.97
CA GLU A 107 -11.72 -12.60 -14.73
C GLU A 107 -10.60 -13.62 -14.96
N PHE A 108 -10.77 -14.54 -15.91
CA PHE A 108 -9.71 -15.47 -16.29
C PHE A 108 -8.55 -14.72 -16.93
N LEU A 109 -8.84 -13.78 -17.84
CA LEU A 109 -7.82 -12.94 -18.47
C LEU A 109 -7.09 -12.06 -17.43
N TYR A 110 -7.80 -11.53 -16.44
CA TYR A 110 -7.21 -10.83 -15.30
C TYR A 110 -6.18 -11.70 -14.57
N PHE A 111 -6.57 -12.92 -14.16
CA PHE A 111 -5.66 -13.83 -13.46
C PHE A 111 -4.49 -14.29 -14.34
N TRP A 112 -4.71 -14.45 -15.64
CA TRP A 112 -3.64 -14.77 -16.59
C TRP A 112 -2.59 -13.65 -16.65
N PHE A 113 -3.00 -12.39 -16.78
CA PHE A 113 -2.04 -11.27 -16.78
C PHE A 113 -1.32 -11.13 -15.45
N LEU A 114 -2.03 -11.33 -14.33
CA LEU A 114 -1.41 -11.29 -13.00
C LEU A 114 -0.35 -12.41 -12.85
N PHE A 115 -0.64 -13.61 -13.35
CA PHE A 115 0.33 -14.71 -13.42
C PHE A 115 1.56 -14.33 -14.27
N GLN A 116 1.36 -13.76 -15.46
CA GLN A 116 2.46 -13.36 -16.34
C GLN A 116 3.34 -12.26 -15.73
N LEU A 117 2.73 -11.31 -15.00
CA LEU A 117 3.46 -10.26 -14.28
C LEU A 117 4.41 -10.89 -13.24
N VAL A 118 3.90 -11.77 -12.39
CA VAL A 118 4.67 -12.46 -11.35
C VAL A 118 5.78 -13.33 -11.94
N GLU A 119 5.50 -14.08 -13.01
CA GLU A 119 6.50 -14.92 -13.64
C GLU A 119 7.62 -14.10 -14.30
N THR A 120 7.29 -12.94 -14.87
CA THR A 120 8.31 -12.05 -15.46
C THR A 120 9.23 -11.47 -14.40
N ASP A 121 8.69 -11.08 -13.24
CA ASP A 121 9.48 -10.52 -12.13
C ASP A 121 10.43 -11.56 -11.52
N LYS A 122 10.01 -12.82 -11.37
CA LYS A 122 10.84 -13.90 -10.84
C LYS A 122 12.05 -14.24 -11.70
N HIS A 123 11.95 -14.11 -13.02
CA HIS A 123 12.99 -14.55 -13.95
C HIS A 123 14.06 -13.48 -14.25
N ALA A 124 14.02 -12.30 -13.61
CA ALA A 124 14.97 -11.19 -13.78
C ALA A 124 15.19 -10.68 -15.23
N THR A 125 14.50 -11.25 -16.22
CA THR A 125 14.24 -10.67 -17.55
C THR A 125 13.17 -9.60 -17.41
N GLY A 126 13.46 -8.55 -16.65
CA GLY A 126 12.56 -7.43 -16.40
C GLY A 126 12.26 -6.57 -17.63
N ALA A 127 12.15 -7.13 -18.84
CA ALA A 127 12.01 -6.41 -20.09
C ALA A 127 10.59 -6.42 -20.66
N ILE A 128 9.74 -7.41 -20.32
CA ILE A 128 8.40 -7.54 -20.93
C ILE A 128 7.46 -6.44 -20.43
N PHE A 129 7.54 -6.08 -19.14
CA PHE A 129 6.71 -5.05 -18.51
C PHE A 129 7.43 -3.71 -18.29
N ARG A 130 8.65 -3.51 -18.78
CA ARG A 130 9.28 -2.19 -18.80
C ARG A 130 8.81 -1.45 -20.05
N ASN A 131 7.90 -0.48 -19.87
CA ASN A 131 7.31 0.35 -20.93
C ASN A 131 6.44 -0.42 -21.94
N LEU A 132 5.35 -1.04 -21.46
CA LEU A 132 4.35 -1.67 -22.30
C LEU A 132 3.72 -0.70 -23.30
N THR A 133 3.91 -0.97 -24.59
CA THR A 133 3.19 -0.30 -25.67
C THR A 133 1.88 -1.04 -25.98
N THR A 134 0.90 -0.32 -26.52
CA THR A 134 -0.37 -0.95 -26.94
C THR A 134 -0.15 -2.07 -27.95
N ASP A 135 0.84 -1.95 -28.83
CA ASP A 135 1.13 -2.96 -29.85
C ASP A 135 1.81 -4.20 -29.29
N GLN A 136 2.62 -4.08 -28.22
CA GLN A 136 3.09 -5.25 -27.47
C GLN A 136 1.91 -6.00 -26.84
N ILE A 137 0.96 -5.26 -26.27
CA ILE A 137 -0.20 -5.86 -25.58
C ILE A 137 -1.12 -6.58 -26.56
N LYS A 138 -1.38 -6.00 -27.73
CA LYS A 138 -2.09 -6.66 -28.85
C LYS A 138 -1.50 -8.01 -29.20
N ASN A 139 -0.17 -8.10 -29.13
CA ASN A 139 0.60 -9.27 -29.53
C ASN A 139 0.79 -10.32 -28.43
N PHE A 140 0.28 -10.10 -27.21
CA PHE A 140 0.35 -11.11 -26.17
C PHE A 140 -0.47 -12.34 -26.53
N ASP A 141 0.13 -13.50 -26.31
CA ASP A 141 -0.53 -14.79 -26.47
C ASP A 141 -1.26 -15.16 -25.18
N VAL A 142 -2.54 -15.51 -25.33
CA VAL A 142 -3.42 -15.88 -24.23
C VAL A 142 -3.94 -17.30 -24.46
N PRO A 143 -3.89 -18.18 -23.45
CA PRO A 143 -4.38 -19.55 -23.58
C PRO A 143 -5.89 -19.56 -23.68
N ILE A 144 -6.42 -20.17 -24.74
CA ILE A 144 -7.85 -20.40 -24.92
C ILE A 144 -8.17 -21.82 -24.47
N ILE A 145 -8.77 -21.92 -23.29
CA ILE A 145 -9.29 -23.17 -22.72
C ILE A 145 -10.82 -23.13 -22.67
N GLU A 146 -11.45 -24.28 -22.48
CA GLU A 146 -12.91 -24.39 -22.35
C GLU A 146 -13.47 -23.45 -21.27
N ILE A 147 -14.60 -22.80 -21.56
CA ILE A 147 -15.23 -21.79 -20.69
C ILE A 147 -15.55 -22.38 -19.31
N GLU A 148 -16.00 -23.63 -19.26
CA GLU A 148 -16.27 -24.35 -18.01
C GLU A 148 -15.01 -24.49 -17.15
N LYS A 149 -13.85 -24.76 -17.77
CA LYS A 149 -12.57 -24.82 -17.06
C LYS A 149 -12.11 -23.45 -16.58
N GLN A 150 -12.35 -22.40 -17.37
CA GLN A 150 -12.07 -21.03 -16.92
C GLN A 150 -12.89 -20.71 -15.66
N HIS A 151 -14.19 -21.00 -15.65
CA HIS A 151 -15.04 -20.83 -14.47
C HIS A 151 -14.55 -21.63 -13.26
N GLN A 152 -14.12 -22.88 -13.45
CA GLN A 152 -13.55 -23.70 -12.36
C GLN A 152 -12.29 -23.06 -11.76
N VAL A 153 -11.36 -22.60 -12.62
CA VAL A 153 -10.13 -21.92 -12.18
C VAL A 153 -10.47 -20.64 -11.42
N ILE A 154 -11.34 -19.79 -11.98
CA ILE A 154 -11.78 -18.54 -11.34
C ILE A 154 -12.40 -18.84 -9.98
N LYS A 155 -13.31 -19.82 -9.89
CA LYS A 155 -13.98 -20.20 -8.65
C LYS A 155 -12.97 -20.62 -7.59
N ASN A 156 -12.04 -21.51 -7.94
CA ASN A 156 -11.03 -22.01 -7.00
C ASN A 156 -10.14 -20.87 -6.50
N LEU A 157 -9.68 -19.98 -7.39
CA LEU A 157 -8.87 -18.83 -7.02
C LEU A 157 -9.63 -17.88 -6.09
N LYS A 158 -10.89 -17.55 -6.41
CA LYS A 158 -11.71 -16.67 -5.57
C LYS A 158 -11.97 -17.27 -4.19
N THR A 159 -12.20 -18.58 -4.09
CA THR A 159 -12.34 -19.28 -2.80
C THR A 159 -11.07 -19.15 -1.98
N GLN A 160 -9.91 -19.45 -2.56
CA GLN A 160 -8.63 -19.36 -1.84
C GLN A 160 -8.30 -17.92 -1.41
N LEU A 161 -8.56 -16.93 -2.27
CA LEU A 161 -8.38 -15.52 -1.92
C LEU A 161 -9.30 -15.07 -0.77
N ALA A 162 -10.55 -15.55 -0.73
CA ALA A 162 -11.46 -15.25 0.36
C ALA A 162 -11.02 -15.88 1.70
N GLU A 163 -10.44 -17.09 1.67
CA GLU A 163 -9.86 -17.75 2.85
C GLU A 163 -8.67 -16.94 3.39
N VAL A 164 -7.78 -16.48 2.50
CA VAL A 164 -6.63 -15.63 2.89
C VAL A 164 -7.09 -14.33 3.52
N GLU A 165 -8.09 -13.65 2.94
CA GLU A 165 -8.61 -12.41 3.50
C GLU A 165 -9.29 -12.62 4.86
N THR A 166 -10.01 -13.73 5.03
CA THR A 166 -10.60 -14.13 6.32
C THR A 166 -9.51 -14.34 7.37
N ALA A 167 -8.41 -15.03 7.01
CA ALA A 167 -7.28 -15.25 7.91
C ALA A 167 -6.59 -13.93 8.29
N ARG A 168 -6.43 -13.00 7.33
CA ARG A 168 -5.84 -11.67 7.54
C ARG A 168 -6.66 -10.85 8.55
N GLN A 169 -7.99 -10.84 8.40
CA GLN A 169 -8.91 -10.16 9.32
C GLN A 169 -8.88 -10.79 10.73
N ALA A 170 -8.85 -12.12 10.81
CA ALA A 170 -8.73 -12.81 12.09
C ALA A 170 -7.41 -12.45 12.82
N LEU A 171 -6.31 -12.32 12.08
CA LEU A 171 -5.03 -11.89 12.64
C LEU A 171 -5.09 -10.45 13.19
N GLU A 172 -5.68 -9.51 12.45
CA GLU A 172 -5.87 -8.13 12.93
C GLU A 172 -6.69 -8.07 14.23
N ILE A 173 -7.77 -8.86 14.31
CA ILE A 173 -8.60 -8.95 15.52
C ILE A 173 -7.77 -9.51 16.68
N GLN A 174 -7.02 -10.60 16.46
CA GLN A 174 -6.19 -11.20 17.51
C GLN A 174 -5.14 -10.22 18.03
N GLN A 175 -4.51 -9.43 17.16
CA GLN A 175 -3.56 -8.39 17.58
C GLN A 175 -4.22 -7.35 18.50
N GLN A 176 -5.45 -6.93 18.18
CA GLN A 176 -6.20 -6.01 19.03
C GLN A 176 -6.58 -6.63 20.39
N GLU A 177 -6.97 -7.90 20.41
CA GLU A 177 -7.31 -8.61 21.65
C GLU A 177 -6.10 -8.81 22.57
N ILE A 178 -4.91 -9.05 22.02
CA ILE A 178 -3.66 -9.13 22.80
C ILE A 178 -3.40 -7.81 23.53
N VAL A 179 -3.58 -6.67 22.85
CA VAL A 179 -3.41 -5.34 23.48
C VAL A 179 -4.43 -5.13 24.60
N LYS A 180 -5.69 -5.52 24.41
CA LYS A 180 -6.73 -5.44 25.46
C LYS A 180 -6.40 -6.33 26.65
N LEU A 181 -5.93 -7.55 26.39
CA LEU A 181 -5.56 -8.50 27.43
C LEU A 181 -4.39 -7.98 28.27
N ALA A 182 -3.35 -7.40 27.65
CA ALA A 182 -2.25 -6.77 28.36
C ALA A 182 -2.74 -5.67 29.32
N ASN A 183 -3.63 -4.79 28.83
CA ASN A 183 -4.23 -3.75 29.66
C ASN A 183 -5.06 -4.32 30.83
N ALA A 184 -5.81 -5.40 30.58
CA ALA A 184 -6.59 -6.07 31.63
C ALA A 184 -5.68 -6.67 32.72
N TYR A 185 -4.58 -7.32 32.35
CA TYR A 185 -3.60 -7.83 33.32
C TYR A 185 -2.97 -6.74 34.16
N ILE A 186 -2.53 -5.64 33.55
CA ILE A 186 -1.96 -4.50 34.28
C ILE A 186 -3.00 -3.94 35.26
N ARG A 187 -4.22 -3.69 34.80
CA ARG A 187 -5.30 -3.20 35.66
C ARG A 187 -5.59 -4.15 36.83
N GLN A 188 -5.72 -5.44 36.56
CA GLN A 188 -5.98 -6.44 37.58
C GLN A 188 -4.83 -6.50 38.61
N SER A 189 -3.58 -6.39 38.17
CA SER A 189 -2.41 -6.39 39.07
C SER A 189 -2.42 -5.20 40.03
N ILE A 190 -2.89 -4.03 39.59
CA ILE A 190 -3.03 -2.82 40.41
C ILE A 190 -4.19 -3.00 41.39
N GLU A 191 -5.37 -3.43 40.92
CA GLU A 191 -6.58 -3.56 41.74
C GLU A 191 -6.43 -4.60 42.88
N HIS A 192 -5.63 -5.64 42.69
CA HIS A 192 -5.42 -6.72 43.68
C HIS A 192 -4.16 -6.56 44.53
N SER A 193 -3.42 -5.46 44.36
CA SER A 193 -2.19 -5.19 45.09
C SER A 193 -2.34 -3.98 46.01
N LYS A 194 -1.52 -3.93 47.06
CA LYS A 194 -1.37 -2.69 47.83
C LYS A 194 -0.54 -1.71 47.00
N VAL A 195 -1.20 -0.72 46.41
CA VAL A 195 -0.55 0.28 45.56
C VAL A 195 -0.27 1.56 46.36
N SER A 196 0.93 2.11 46.17
CA SER A 196 1.29 3.45 46.64
C SER A 196 1.59 4.32 45.44
N GLU A 197 0.97 5.50 45.37
CA GLU A 197 1.33 6.51 44.38
C GLU A 197 2.72 7.07 44.71
N CYS A 198 3.59 7.16 43.70
CA CYS A 198 4.86 7.85 43.80
C CYS A 198 5.05 8.78 42.59
N PRO A 199 5.54 10.02 42.79
CA PRO A 199 5.96 10.87 41.69
C PRO A 199 7.02 10.18 40.82
N LEU A 200 6.92 10.33 39.50
CA LEU A 200 7.88 9.72 38.58
C LEU A 200 9.33 10.16 38.85
N GLY A 201 9.51 11.41 39.30
CA GLY A 201 10.82 11.95 39.68
C GLY A 201 11.45 11.32 40.93
N ASP A 202 10.67 10.57 41.73
CA ASP A 202 11.18 9.86 42.90
C ASP A 202 11.66 8.44 42.55
N VAL A 203 11.33 7.95 41.35
CA VAL A 203 11.68 6.59 40.87
C VAL A 203 12.54 6.59 39.60
N LEU A 204 12.83 7.76 39.03
CA LEU A 204 13.68 7.92 37.85
C LEU A 204 14.82 8.89 38.10
N ASP A 205 15.99 8.56 37.54
CA ASP A 205 17.10 9.51 37.41
C ASP A 205 16.98 10.28 36.09
N GLU A 206 16.65 11.57 36.18
CA GLU A 206 16.54 12.40 34.98
C GLU A 206 17.90 12.65 34.33
N VAL A 207 18.05 12.25 33.06
CA VAL A 207 19.22 12.60 32.24
C VAL A 207 19.14 14.08 31.86
N LYS A 208 19.88 14.92 32.58
CA LYS A 208 19.94 16.38 32.37
C LYS A 208 21.07 16.82 31.45
N LYS A 209 22.18 16.08 31.44
CA LYS A 209 23.40 16.45 30.70
C LYS A 209 23.38 15.87 29.29
N GLY A 210 23.82 16.67 28.32
CA GLY A 210 24.08 16.19 26.97
C GLY A 210 25.32 15.30 26.91
N ILE A 211 25.44 14.53 25.83
CA ILE A 211 26.53 13.59 25.55
C ILE A 211 27.89 14.29 25.32
N GLY A 212 27.90 15.58 24.99
CA GLY A 212 29.11 16.35 24.77
C GLY A 212 29.79 16.06 23.43
N GLU A 213 31.13 16.13 23.39
CA GLU A 213 31.92 15.96 22.17
C GLU A 213 31.80 14.56 21.54
N ARG A 214 31.43 13.56 22.36
CA ARG A 214 31.25 12.17 21.95
C ARG A 214 29.94 11.90 21.22
N TRP A 215 29.16 12.93 20.88
CA TRP A 215 27.88 12.77 20.17
C TRP A 215 28.01 11.97 18.88
N ALA A 216 29.15 12.07 18.18
CA ALA A 216 29.40 11.38 16.92
C ALA A 216 29.62 9.86 17.07
N ASP A 217 29.88 9.38 18.29
CA ASP A 217 30.07 7.94 18.58
C ASP A 217 28.74 7.17 18.58
N TYR A 218 27.60 7.87 18.60
CA TYR A 218 26.28 7.28 18.86
C TYR A 218 25.27 7.63 17.76
N PRO A 219 24.39 6.68 17.37
CA PRO A 219 23.28 6.98 16.49
C PRO A 219 22.25 7.86 17.18
N VAL A 220 21.52 8.66 16.39
CA VAL A 220 20.37 9.39 16.91
C VAL A 220 19.15 8.48 16.93
N LEU A 221 18.53 8.35 18.10
CA LEU A 221 17.32 7.56 18.32
C LEU A 221 16.14 8.49 18.62
N GLY A 222 14.97 8.08 18.18
CA GLY A 222 13.70 8.76 18.41
C GLY A 222 12.66 7.81 19.01
N ALA A 223 11.72 8.40 19.75
CA ALA A 223 10.55 7.68 20.24
C ALA A 223 9.39 7.82 19.24
N THR A 224 8.80 6.69 18.86
CA THR A 224 7.66 6.62 17.94
C THR A 224 6.50 5.89 18.62
N ARG A 225 5.36 5.75 17.91
CA ARG A 225 4.24 4.93 18.40
C ARG A 225 4.59 3.46 18.50
N ASP A 226 5.53 3.01 17.69
CA ASP A 226 5.98 1.62 17.62
C ASP A 226 7.21 1.39 18.51
N GLY A 227 7.57 2.37 19.35
CA GLY A 227 8.71 2.32 20.26
C GLY A 227 9.97 3.01 19.72
N LEU A 228 11.12 2.45 20.06
CA LEU A 228 12.44 2.95 19.71
C LEU A 228 12.69 2.84 18.21
N ALA A 229 13.15 3.93 17.57
CA ALA A 229 13.51 3.90 16.15
C ALA A 229 14.71 4.82 15.86
N PRO A 230 15.50 4.52 14.81
CA PRO A 230 16.50 5.47 14.31
C PRO A 230 15.84 6.78 13.85
N ALA A 231 16.45 7.91 14.17
CA ALA A 231 16.01 9.19 13.65
C ALA A 231 16.21 9.26 12.13
N LYS A 232 15.19 9.75 11.42
CA LYS A 232 15.25 9.96 9.96
C LYS A 232 16.07 11.18 9.55
N GLU A 233 16.16 12.14 10.45
CA GLU A 233 16.87 13.40 10.24
C GLU A 233 18.22 13.37 10.96
N PRO A 234 19.26 13.99 10.38
CA PRO A 234 20.54 14.11 11.06
C PRO A 234 20.41 14.98 12.33
N PRO A 235 21.37 14.86 13.27
CA PRO A 235 21.41 15.72 14.46
C PRO A 235 21.31 17.20 14.11
N GLY A 236 20.60 17.96 14.94
CA GLY A 236 20.47 19.41 14.79
C GLY A 236 21.77 20.19 15.02
N LYS A 237 21.70 21.54 15.02
CA LYS A 237 22.85 22.45 15.08
C LYS A 237 23.74 22.34 16.35
N GLN A 238 23.23 21.73 17.43
CA GLN A 238 23.94 21.58 18.71
C GLN A 238 23.90 20.13 19.19
N PRO A 239 24.54 19.18 18.47
CA PRO A 239 24.42 17.76 18.77
C PRO A 239 25.03 17.37 20.12
N GLN A 240 25.94 18.18 20.67
CA GLN A 240 26.52 17.97 21.99
C GLN A 240 25.49 18.01 23.12
N ARG A 241 24.33 18.64 22.88
CA ARG A 241 23.22 18.74 23.84
C ARG A 241 22.31 17.53 23.84
N TYR A 242 22.41 16.65 22.85
CA TYR A 242 21.60 15.44 22.79
C TYR A 242 21.89 14.57 23.99
N LYS A 243 20.83 13.95 24.54
CA LYS A 243 20.92 13.20 25.78
C LYS A 243 21.31 11.75 25.48
N PRO A 244 22.27 11.15 26.22
CA PRO A 244 22.53 9.73 26.10
C PRO A 244 21.27 8.91 26.41
N VAL A 245 21.07 7.85 25.64
CA VAL A 245 20.09 6.81 25.93
C VAL A 245 20.79 5.45 25.88
N PHE A 246 20.86 4.80 27.03
CA PHE A 246 21.48 3.48 27.22
C PHE A 246 20.42 2.49 27.69
N SER A 247 20.75 1.18 27.75
CA SER A 247 19.85 0.18 28.32
C SER A 247 19.25 0.65 29.66
N GLY A 248 17.94 0.48 29.80
CA GLY A 248 17.15 0.96 30.94
C GLY A 248 16.65 2.40 30.81
N THR A 249 17.04 3.13 29.77
CA THR A 249 16.57 4.50 29.56
C THR A 249 15.18 4.52 28.94
N VAL A 250 14.23 5.18 29.61
CA VAL A 250 12.93 5.55 29.03
C VAL A 250 13.02 7.00 28.57
N PHE A 251 12.57 7.28 27.35
CA PHE A 251 12.44 8.65 26.86
C PHE A 251 11.20 8.82 25.97
N TYR A 252 10.65 10.03 25.97
CA TYR A 252 9.44 10.37 25.21
C TYR A 252 9.52 11.80 24.72
N ASN A 253 8.75 12.12 23.68
CA ASN A 253 8.59 13.50 23.24
C ASN A 253 7.46 14.18 24.05
N PRO A 254 7.75 15.21 24.88
CA PRO A 254 6.74 15.84 25.72
C PRO A 254 5.59 16.48 24.93
N MET A 255 5.88 17.02 23.75
CA MET A 255 4.88 17.63 22.86
C MET A 255 3.95 16.60 22.21
N ARG A 256 4.25 15.30 22.31
CA ARG A 256 3.48 14.20 21.72
C ARG A 256 3.11 13.12 22.72
N ILE A 257 3.13 13.41 24.01
CA ILE A 257 2.87 12.41 25.06
C ILE A 257 1.50 11.73 24.89
N LEU A 258 0.47 12.49 24.49
CA LEU A 258 -0.89 11.99 24.24
C LEU A 258 -1.00 11.09 22.99
N ILE A 259 0.01 11.08 22.14
CA ILE A 259 0.06 10.33 20.89
C ILE A 259 0.80 8.99 21.08
N GLY A 260 1.38 8.75 22.26
CA GLY A 260 2.03 7.49 22.64
C GLY A 260 3.47 7.34 22.15
N SER A 261 4.18 8.44 21.88
CA SER A 261 5.58 8.40 21.44
C SER A 261 6.54 8.29 22.63
N ILE A 262 6.61 7.09 23.21
CA ILE A 262 7.51 6.68 24.29
C ILE A 262 8.40 5.53 23.81
N ALA A 263 9.66 5.55 24.21
CA ALA A 263 10.62 4.49 23.92
C ALA A 263 11.32 4.04 25.20
N PHE A 264 11.65 2.76 25.24
CA PHE A 264 12.53 2.14 26.21
C PHE A 264 13.69 1.55 25.43
N VAL A 265 14.91 1.67 25.95
CA VAL A 265 16.10 1.04 25.39
C VAL A 265 16.32 -0.26 26.15
N ASP A 266 16.15 -1.40 25.48
CA ASP A 266 16.38 -2.73 26.04
C ASP A 266 17.88 -3.08 26.10
N ASP A 267 18.23 -4.17 26.79
CA ASP A 267 19.61 -4.65 26.92
C ASP A 267 20.24 -5.03 25.56
N ASP A 268 19.42 -5.47 24.62
CA ASP A 268 19.84 -5.87 23.27
C ASP A 268 19.87 -4.68 22.28
N ASP A 269 19.36 -3.52 22.68
CA ASP A 269 19.34 -2.34 21.81
C ASP A 269 20.70 -1.64 21.75
N GLN A 270 21.00 -1.09 20.58
CA GLN A 270 22.20 -0.27 20.41
C GLN A 270 22.04 1.05 21.22
N PRO A 271 23.01 1.39 22.09
CA PRO A 271 23.04 2.69 22.74
C PRO A 271 23.02 3.84 21.74
N GLY A 272 22.36 4.93 22.10
CA GLY A 272 22.20 6.08 21.21
C GLY A 272 22.15 7.41 21.94
N ILE A 273 21.75 8.43 21.20
CA ILE A 273 21.46 9.76 21.71
C ILE A 273 20.09 10.22 21.23
N THR A 274 19.33 10.89 22.08
CA THR A 274 18.02 11.47 21.71
C THR A 274 18.06 12.99 21.71
N SER A 275 17.18 13.60 20.91
CA SER A 275 16.96 15.04 20.91
C SER A 275 16.70 15.56 22.34
N PRO A 276 17.27 16.72 22.72
CA PRO A 276 16.98 17.36 23.99
C PRO A 276 15.57 18.00 24.04
N ASP A 277 14.96 18.21 22.87
CA ASP A 277 13.62 18.78 22.67
C ASP A 277 12.56 17.68 22.51
#